data_AF-A0A640W6R9-F1
#
_entry.id   AF-A0A640W6R9-F1
#
_cell.length_a   1.000
_cell.length_b   1.000
_cell.length_c   1.000
_cell.angle_alpha   90.00
_cell.angle_beta   90.00
_cell.angle_gamma   90.00
#
_symmetry.space_group_name_H-M   'P 1'
#
loop_
_entity.id
_entity.type
_entity.pdbx_description
1 polymer ?
#
loop_
_entity_poly.entity_id
_entity_poly.type
_entity_poly.pdbx_seq_one_letter_code
_entity_poly.pdbx_strand_id
1 'polypeptide(L)'
;MVSAQRQTHLKQLEAESIHIIREVAAEFGNPVMLYSIGKDSSVMLHLARKAFYPGPPPFPLMHVNTTWKFKEMIEFRDKMAAEVGMELI
;
A
#
# COMPACT_ATOMS: atom_id res chain seq x y z
N MET A 1 -17.86 1.59 -19.41
CA MET A 1 -18.29 2.21 -18.14
C MET A 1 -18.41 1.13 -17.07
N VAL A 2 -18.05 1.41 -15.81
CA VAL A 2 -18.16 0.46 -14.69
C VAL A 2 -19.62 0.40 -14.23
N SER A 3 -20.20 -0.80 -14.07
CA SER A 3 -21.59 -0.96 -13.62
C SER A 3 -21.79 -0.52 -12.17
N ALA A 4 -23.01 -0.12 -11.80
CA ALA A 4 -23.34 0.27 -10.42
C ALA A 4 -23.03 -0.85 -9.41
N GLN A 5 -23.35 -2.10 -9.74
CA GLN A 5 -23.02 -3.28 -8.92
C GLN A 5 -21.51 -3.48 -8.75
N ARG A 6 -20.72 -3.22 -9.79
CA ARG A 6 -19.26 -3.29 -9.68
C ARG A 6 -18.71 -2.16 -8.80
N GLN A 7 -19.31 -0.97 -8.84
CA GLN A 7 -18.92 0.12 -7.95
C GLN A 7 -19.24 -0.19 -6.47
N THR A 8 -20.38 -0.82 -6.18
CA THR A 8 -20.71 -1.23 -4.80
C THR A 8 -19.76 -2.32 -4.32
N HIS A 9 -19.44 -3.29 -5.18
CA HIS A 9 -18.47 -4.33 -4.86
C HIS A 9 -17.06 -3.77 -4.57
N LEU A 10 -16.55 -2.83 -5.39
CA LEU A 10 -15.24 -2.22 -5.15
C LEU A 10 -15.19 -1.40 -3.85
N LYS A 11 -16.29 -0.71 -3.50
CA LYS A 11 -16.40 -0.01 -2.21
C LYS A 11 -16.36 -0.98 -1.03
N GLN A 12 -17.03 -2.13 -1.16
CA GLN A 12 -17.00 -3.16 -0.14
C GLN A 12 -15.59 -3.72 0.04
N LEU A 13 -14.92 -4.12 -1.06
CA LEU A 13 -13.55 -4.62 -1.02
C LEU A 13 -12.56 -3.59 -0.43
N GLU A 14 -12.73 -2.31 -0.76
CA GLU A 14 -11.94 -1.23 -0.19
C GLU A 14 -12.12 -1.12 1.32
N ALA A 15 -13.37 -1.14 1.80
CA ALA A 15 -13.68 -1.05 3.23
C ALA A 15 -13.14 -2.26 4.01
N GLU A 16 -13.32 -3.47 3.49
CA GLU A 16 -12.80 -4.71 4.09
C GLU A 16 -11.26 -4.70 4.17
N SER A 17 -10.60 -4.27 3.09
CA SER A 17 -9.14 -4.18 3.06
C SER A 17 -8.60 -3.15 4.05
N ILE A 18 -9.23 -1.97 4.13
CA ILE A 18 -8.86 -0.93 5.10
C ILE A 18 -9.03 -1.43 6.53
N HIS A 19 -10.11 -2.16 6.82
CA HIS A 19 -10.34 -2.74 8.14
C HIS A 19 -9.21 -3.71 8.52
N ILE A 20 -8.86 -4.66 7.63
CA ILE A 20 -7.77 -5.62 7.87
C ILE A 20 -6.43 -4.90 8.13
N ILE A 21 -6.11 -3.88 7.33
CA ILE A 21 -4.87 -3.10 7.52
C ILE A 21 -4.83 -2.43 8.89
N ARG A 22 -5.97 -1.90 9.38
CA ARG A 22 -6.06 -1.27 10.70
C ARG A 22 -5.94 -2.26 11.84
N GLU A 23 -6.55 -3.43 11.73
CA GLU A 23 -6.41 -4.49 12.75
C GLU A 23 -4.95 -4.91 12.90
N VAL A 24 -4.24 -5.13 11.79
CA VAL A 24 -2.81 -5.48 11.84
C VAL A 24 -1.99 -4.37 12.51
N ALA A 25 -2.28 -3.10 12.23
CA ALA A 25 -1.59 -1.99 12.88
C ALA A 25 -1.95 -1.84 14.37
N ALA A 26 -3.12 -2.31 14.80
CA ALA A 26 -3.57 -2.26 16.19
C ALA A 26 -3.01 -3.43 17.03
N GLU A 27 -2.87 -4.61 16.44
CA GLU A 27 -2.54 -5.84 17.17
C GLU A 27 -1.05 -6.23 17.12
N PHE A 28 -0.29 -5.77 16.12
CA PHE A 28 1.10 -6.20 15.91
C PHE A 28 2.09 -5.08 16.19
N GLY A 29 3.22 -5.42 16.85
CA GLY A 29 4.23 -4.44 17.25
C GLY A 29 5.19 -4.00 16.14
N ASN A 30 5.46 -4.83 15.13
CA ASN A 30 6.38 -4.52 14.03
C ASN A 30 5.85 -4.98 12.66
N PRO A 31 4.66 -4.52 12.21
CA PRO A 31 4.18 -4.87 10.88
C PRO A 31 5.02 -4.17 9.80
N VAL A 32 5.08 -4.77 8.62
CA VAL A 32 5.70 -4.17 7.42
C VAL A 32 4.77 -4.36 6.22
N MET A 33 4.78 -3.42 5.29
CA MET A 33 4.08 -3.57 4.03
C MET A 33 5.06 -3.97 2.92
N LEU A 34 4.91 -5.20 2.41
CA LEU A 34 5.69 -5.67 1.26
C LEU A 34 5.32 -4.89 -0.01
N TYR A 35 6.26 -4.10 -0.53
CA TYR A 35 6.06 -3.21 -1.66
C TYR A 35 6.94 -3.64 -2.85
N SER A 36 6.38 -4.43 -3.76
CA SER A 36 7.10 -5.02 -4.90
C SER A 36 7.18 -4.11 -6.13
N ILE A 37 6.51 -2.95 -6.09
CA ILE A 37 6.35 -1.99 -7.21
C ILE A 37 5.45 -2.56 -8.33
N GLY A 38 4.68 -3.62 -8.04
CA GLY A 38 3.67 -4.16 -8.94
C GLY A 38 2.33 -3.44 -8.80
N LYS A 39 1.37 -3.79 -9.65
CA LYS A 39 0.01 -3.26 -9.61
C LYS A 39 -0.68 -3.54 -8.28
N ASP A 40 -0.54 -4.75 -7.74
CA ASP A 40 -1.26 -5.19 -6.56
C ASP A 40 -0.71 -4.51 -5.30
N SER A 41 0.62 -4.45 -5.16
CA SER A 41 1.26 -3.70 -4.07
C SER A 41 1.00 -2.19 -4.17
N SER A 42 0.78 -1.65 -5.37
CA SER A 42 0.43 -0.24 -5.55
C SER A 42 -1.01 0.06 -5.11
N VAL A 43 -1.94 -0.86 -5.37
CA VAL A 43 -3.31 -0.78 -4.83
C VAL A 43 -3.28 -0.90 -3.30
N MET A 44 -2.48 -1.83 -2.77
CA MET A 44 -2.34 -2.01 -1.32
C MET A 44 -1.74 -0.76 -0.64
N LEU A 45 -0.74 -0.13 -1.25
CA LEU A 45 -0.19 1.16 -0.78
C LEU A 45 -1.27 2.25 -0.77
N HIS A 46 -2.09 2.34 -1.82
CA HIS A 46 -3.21 3.28 -1.86
C HIS A 46 -4.22 3.03 -0.74
N LEU A 47 -4.59 1.77 -0.49
CA LEU A 47 -5.50 1.39 0.59
C LEU A 47 -4.93 1.72 1.97
N ALA A 48 -3.63 1.50 2.20
CA ALA A 48 -2.97 1.89 3.45
C ALA A 48 -3.01 3.41 3.66
N ARG A 49 -2.75 4.22 2.63
CA ARG A 49 -2.91 5.68 2.74
C ARG A 49 -4.33 6.08 3.14
N LYS A 50 -5.35 5.42 2.58
CA LYS A 50 -6.75 5.65 2.96
C LYS A 50 -7.05 5.20 4.38
N ALA A 51 -6.43 4.11 4.82
CA ALA A 51 -6.62 3.57 6.16
C ALA A 51 -6.13 4.53 7.25
N PHE A 52 -5.07 5.31 7.01
CA PHE A 52 -4.44 6.17 8.03
C PHE A 52 -4.51 7.67 7.75
N TYR A 53 -5.19 8.09 6.68
CA TYR A 53 -5.44 9.51 6.40
C TYR A 53 -6.02 10.24 7.64
N PRO A 54 -5.51 11.44 8.00
CA PRO A 54 -4.56 12.27 7.26
C PRO A 54 -3.07 11.98 7.53
N GLY A 55 -2.74 11.04 8.42
CA GLY A 55 -1.36 10.67 8.76
C GLY A 55 -0.75 9.64 7.80
N PRO A 56 0.57 9.43 7.87
CA PRO A 56 1.21 8.30 7.20
C PRO A 56 0.86 6.97 7.90
N PRO A 57 0.83 5.83 7.20
CA PRO A 57 0.67 4.52 7.84
C PRO A 57 1.79 4.25 8.86
N PRO A 58 1.48 3.67 10.04
CA PRO A 58 2.41 3.54 11.16
C PRO A 58 3.36 2.33 11.04
N PHE A 59 3.81 2.02 9.82
CA PHE A 59 4.72 0.91 9.53
C PHE A 59 5.54 1.19 8.28
N PRO A 60 6.74 0.60 8.15
CA PRO A 60 7.58 0.81 6.97
C PRO A 60 7.08 0.01 5.76
N LEU A 61 7.49 0.47 4.58
CA LEU A 61 7.51 -0.32 3.35
C LEU A 61 8.75 -1.21 3.35
N MET A 62 8.63 -2.42 2.82
CA MET A 62 9.77 -3.33 2.62
C MET A 62 9.83 -3.77 1.16
N HIS A 63 11.00 -3.60 0.55
CA HIS A 63 11.26 -4.01 -0.83
C HIS A 63 12.43 -5.00 -0.93
N VAL A 64 12.12 -6.23 -1.33
CA VAL A 64 13.16 -7.22 -1.66
C VAL A 64 13.73 -6.94 -3.05
N ASN A 65 14.93 -6.35 -3.11
CA ASN A 65 15.60 -6.02 -4.36
C ASN A 65 16.43 -7.20 -4.88
N THR A 66 16.07 -7.71 -6.06
CA THR A 66 16.80 -8.79 -6.74
C THR A 66 17.95 -8.30 -7.63
N THR A 67 18.15 -6.98 -7.75
CA THR A 67 19.10 -6.31 -8.67
C THR A 67 18.82 -6.47 -10.16
N TRP A 68 17.71 -7.09 -10.55
CA TRP A 68 17.31 -7.32 -11.96
C TRP A 68 16.08 -6.53 -12.41
N LYS A 69 15.57 -5.62 -11.56
CA LYS A 69 14.41 -4.77 -11.90
C LYS A 69 14.82 -3.64 -12.85
N PHE A 70 13.87 -3.20 -13.67
CA PHE A 70 14.04 -1.99 -14.49
C PHE A 70 14.39 -0.78 -13.61
N LYS A 71 15.29 0.07 -14.10
CA LYS A 71 15.74 1.26 -13.37
C LYS A 71 14.57 2.18 -13.03
N GLU A 72 13.63 2.31 -13.96
CA GLU A 72 12.42 3.11 -13.85
C GLU A 72 11.50 2.59 -12.74
N MET A 73 11.48 1.28 -12.47
CA MET A 73 10.72 0.73 -11.34
C MET A 73 11.33 1.17 -10.01
N ILE A 74 12.66 1.14 -9.90
CA ILE A 74 13.37 1.56 -8.70
C ILE A 74 13.19 3.06 -8.46
N GLU A 75 13.30 3.88 -9.51
CA GLU A 75 13.05 5.32 -9.43
C GLU A 75 11.61 5.62 -9.02
N PHE A 76 10.63 4.90 -9.58
CA PHE A 76 9.23 5.03 -9.19
C PHE A 76 8.99 4.61 -7.73
N ARG A 77 9.62 3.52 -7.27
CA ARG A 77 9.53 3.06 -5.87
C ARG A 77 9.97 4.15 -4.90
N ASP A 78 11.15 4.73 -5.13
CA ASP A 78 11.77 5.70 -4.24
C ASP A 78 10.95 6.98 -4.20
N LYS A 79 10.47 7.43 -5.37
CA LYS A 79 9.53 8.55 -5.47
C LYS A 79 8.25 8.29 -4.70
N MET A 80 7.62 7.12 -4.89
CA MET A 80 6.35 6.80 -4.23
C MET A 80 6.50 6.74 -2.71
N ALA A 81 7.57 6.11 -2.19
CA ALA A 81 7.85 6.05 -0.76
C ALA A 81 8.00 7.44 -0.14
N ALA A 82 8.73 8.34 -0.81
CA ALA A 82 8.89 9.73 -0.40
C ALA A 82 7.57 10.50 -0.42
N GLU A 83 6.74 10.35 -1.46
CA GLU A 83 5.45 11.02 -1.59
C GLU A 83 4.44 10.61 -0.52
N VAL A 84 4.48 9.34 -0.07
CA VAL A 84 3.58 8.86 1.00
C VAL A 84 4.13 9.12 2.40
N GLY A 85 5.38 9.53 2.53
CA GLY A 85 6.03 9.79 3.82
C GLY A 85 6.27 8.53 4.65
N MET A 86 6.46 7.37 4.01
CA MET A 86 6.75 6.10 4.67
C MET A 86 8.24 5.77 4.53
N GLU A 87 8.82 5.21 5.59
CA GLU A 87 10.16 4.63 5.53
C GLU A 87 10.18 3.43 4.57
N LEU A 88 11.24 3.31 3.77
CA LEU A 88 11.44 2.20 2.84
C LEU A 88 12.71 1.42 3.25
N ILE A 89 12.50 0.13 3.56
CA ILE A 89 13.53 -0.85 3.95
C ILE A 89 13.84 -1.77 2.76
#